data_AF-Q6LRP1-F1
#
_entry.id   AF-Q6LRP1-F1
#
_cell.length_a   1.000
_cell.length_b   1.000
_cell.length_c   1.000
_cell.angle_alpha   90.00
_cell.angle_beta   90.00
_cell.angle_gamma   90.00
#
_symmetry.space_group_name_H-M   'P 1'
#
loop_
_entity.id
_entity.type
_entity.pdbx_description
1 polymer ?
#
loop_
_entity_poly.entity_id
_entity_poly.type
_entity_poly.pdbx_seq_one_letter_code
_entity_poly.pdbx_strand_id
1 'polypeptide(L)'
;MFHMDFMSLSVINRSLELSKGFESMVRSDLFLCAAPLLRLQLDNLLRYSALWIVEKPDEVCQQALAGTPIRKLKDRSGKKMTDAHLVAVLSKDIEWIKPVYEKTCGYVHLSESHFHKTLLSAENGKVSFGIGDKSKPVPPESYEEAVAAYNAVTTELLTYAQGWLETKSGYASSNT
;
A
#
# COMPACT_ATOMS: atom_id res chain seq x y z
N MET A 1 -6.85 19.36 -18.12
CA MET A 1 -6.54 18.49 -16.96
C MET A 1 -5.50 17.51 -17.44
N PHE A 2 -4.33 17.49 -16.82
CA PHE A 2 -3.27 16.55 -17.19
C PHE A 2 -3.65 15.13 -16.74
N HIS A 3 -3.16 14.08 -17.42
CA HIS A 3 -3.47 12.69 -17.02
C HIS A 3 -2.98 12.40 -15.60
N MET A 4 -1.88 13.05 -15.20
CA MET A 4 -1.40 13.02 -13.82
C MET A 4 -2.42 13.58 -12.82
N ASP A 5 -3.18 14.62 -13.14
CA ASP A 5 -4.22 15.13 -12.23
C ASP A 5 -5.24 14.04 -11.88
N PHE A 6 -5.68 13.28 -12.90
CA PHE A 6 -6.68 12.24 -12.69
C PHE A 6 -6.12 11.07 -11.90
N MET A 7 -4.87 10.67 -12.16
CA MET A 7 -4.16 9.66 -11.38
C MET A 7 -4.00 10.08 -9.91
N SER A 8 -3.54 11.31 -9.66
CA SER A 8 -3.35 11.85 -8.31
C SER A 8 -4.67 11.89 -7.53
N LEU A 9 -5.74 12.42 -8.12
CA LEU A 9 -7.06 12.46 -7.49
C LEU A 9 -7.61 11.03 -7.23
N SER A 10 -7.39 10.09 -8.15
CA SER A 10 -7.82 8.70 -7.99
C SER A 10 -7.09 8.01 -6.82
N VAL A 11 -5.77 8.21 -6.72
CA VAL A 11 -4.96 7.65 -5.62
C VAL A 11 -5.36 8.26 -4.28
N ILE A 12 -5.59 9.58 -4.22
CA ILE A 12 -6.06 10.26 -3.00
C ILE A 12 -7.45 9.73 -2.58
N ASN A 13 -8.39 9.60 -3.52
CA ASN A 13 -9.72 9.08 -3.20
C ASN A 13 -9.65 7.64 -2.66
N ARG A 14 -8.91 6.76 -3.35
CA ARG A 14 -8.71 5.37 -2.89
C ARG A 14 -8.04 5.33 -1.52
N SER A 15 -7.06 6.19 -1.25
CA SER A 15 -6.42 6.32 0.05
C SER A 15 -7.42 6.66 1.15
N LEU A 16 -8.30 7.65 0.92
CA LEU A 16 -9.32 8.04 1.90
C LEU A 16 -10.32 6.92 2.21
N GLU A 17 -10.78 6.19 1.19
CA GLU A 17 -11.68 5.05 1.36
C GLU A 17 -11.02 3.89 2.12
N LEU A 18 -9.77 3.55 1.77
CA LEU A 18 -8.99 2.54 2.48
C LEU A 18 -8.76 2.93 3.94
N SER A 19 -8.51 4.21 4.24
CA SER A 19 -8.29 4.67 5.61
C SER A 19 -9.53 4.47 6.48
N LYS A 20 -10.71 4.79 5.96
CA LYS A 20 -11.98 4.54 6.66
C LYS A 20 -12.22 3.04 6.89
N GLY A 21 -11.92 2.22 5.89
CA GLY A 21 -12.03 0.77 6.00
C GLY A 21 -11.07 0.21 7.06
N PHE A 22 -9.80 0.63 7.02
CA PHE A 22 -8.77 0.20 7.95
C PHE A 22 -9.12 0.55 9.38
N GLU A 23 -9.52 1.81 9.64
CA GLU A 23 -9.98 2.26 10.95
C GLU A 23 -11.13 1.39 11.47
N SER A 24 -12.12 1.13 10.62
CA SER A 24 -13.29 0.31 10.99
C SER A 24 -12.89 -1.11 11.39
N MET A 25 -11.93 -1.72 10.67
CA MET A 25 -11.46 -3.07 10.99
C MET A 25 -10.63 -3.11 12.27
N VAL A 26 -9.77 -2.11 12.50
CA VAL A 26 -8.98 -1.99 13.73
C VAL A 26 -9.89 -1.82 14.94
N ARG A 27 -10.88 -0.92 14.87
CA ARG A 27 -11.85 -0.70 15.97
C ARG A 27 -12.75 -1.90 16.27
N SER A 28 -12.87 -2.82 15.33
CA SER A 28 -13.70 -4.03 15.46
C SER A 28 -12.88 -5.29 15.78
N ASP A 29 -11.58 -5.14 16.10
CA ASP A 29 -10.65 -6.25 16.34
C ASP A 29 -10.59 -7.29 15.19
N LEU A 30 -10.75 -6.81 13.94
CA LEU A 30 -10.71 -7.64 12.72
C LEU A 30 -9.34 -7.56 12.03
N PHE A 31 -8.27 -8.01 12.70
CA PHE A 31 -6.90 -7.90 12.18
C PHE A 31 -6.68 -8.55 10.80
N LEU A 32 -7.28 -9.72 10.54
CA LEU A 32 -7.19 -10.39 9.24
C LEU A 32 -7.79 -9.55 8.10
N CYS A 33 -8.72 -8.65 8.42
CA CYS A 33 -9.27 -7.68 7.46
C CYS A 33 -8.45 -6.39 7.41
N ALA A 34 -7.88 -5.95 8.54
CA ALA A 34 -7.08 -4.72 8.61
C ALA A 34 -5.73 -4.86 7.87
N ALA A 35 -5.02 -5.98 8.03
CA ALA A 35 -3.69 -6.15 7.47
C ALA A 35 -3.64 -6.09 5.91
N PRO A 36 -4.60 -6.68 5.16
CA PRO A 36 -4.70 -6.48 3.72
C PRO A 36 -4.93 -5.03 3.32
N LEU A 37 -5.71 -4.25 4.08
CA LEU A 37 -5.95 -2.84 3.78
C LEU A 37 -4.68 -2.00 3.91
N LEU A 38 -3.81 -2.30 4.88
CA LEU A 38 -2.46 -1.73 4.96
C LEU A 38 -1.64 -2.07 3.70
N ARG A 39 -1.69 -3.31 3.20
CA ARG A 39 -1.02 -3.69 1.95
C ARG A 39 -1.54 -2.93 0.74
N LEU A 40 -2.84 -2.65 0.69
CA LEU A 40 -3.46 -1.87 -0.38
C LEU A 40 -3.09 -0.38 -0.29
N GLN A 41 -2.96 0.17 0.92
CA GLN A 41 -2.47 1.52 1.10
C GLN A 41 -1.00 1.65 0.67
N LEU A 42 -0.18 0.63 0.96
CA LEU A 42 1.19 0.55 0.45
C LEU A 42 1.22 0.41 -1.09
N ASP A 43 0.27 -0.30 -1.70
CA ASP A 43 0.13 -0.35 -3.16
C ASP A 43 -0.13 1.04 -3.75
N ASN A 44 -0.99 1.87 -3.12
CA ASN A 44 -1.17 3.26 -3.56
C ASN A 44 0.17 4.01 -3.59
N LEU A 45 0.95 3.93 -2.50
CA LEU A 45 2.27 4.56 -2.42
C LEU A 45 3.21 4.06 -3.51
N LEU A 46 3.33 2.75 -3.69
CA LEU A 46 4.22 2.15 -4.69
C LEU A 46 3.84 2.55 -6.12
N ARG A 47 2.55 2.48 -6.46
CA ARG A 47 2.06 2.81 -7.81
C ARG A 47 2.19 4.29 -8.10
N TYR A 48 1.95 5.13 -7.11
CA TYR A 48 2.01 6.56 -7.29
C TYR A 48 3.47 7.04 -7.40
N SER A 49 4.37 6.55 -6.52
CA SER A 49 5.80 6.88 -6.58
C SER A 49 6.48 6.48 -7.90
N ALA A 50 5.92 5.50 -8.62
CA ALA A 50 6.37 5.13 -9.96
C ALA A 50 6.42 6.32 -10.94
N LEU A 51 5.54 7.31 -10.77
CA LEU A 51 5.51 8.52 -11.61
C LEU A 51 6.75 9.42 -11.40
N TRP A 52 7.50 9.25 -10.31
CA TRP A 52 8.70 10.04 -10.02
C TRP A 52 10.00 9.41 -10.54
N ILE A 53 9.96 8.16 -11.00
CA ILE A 53 11.14 7.44 -11.50
C ILE A 53 11.14 7.23 -13.01
N VAL A 54 10.11 7.72 -13.70
CA VAL A 54 9.98 7.70 -15.16
C VAL A 54 10.46 9.02 -15.78
N GLU A 55 10.78 9.02 -17.08
CA GLU A 55 11.17 10.23 -17.80
C GLU A 55 9.96 11.12 -18.17
N LYS A 56 8.84 10.48 -18.51
CA LYS A 56 7.63 11.16 -18.99
C LYS A 56 6.40 10.71 -18.19
N PRO A 57 6.14 11.31 -17.02
CA PRO A 57 5.07 10.88 -16.13
C PRO A 57 3.68 10.92 -16.78
N ASP A 58 3.39 11.94 -17.60
CA ASP A 58 2.07 12.06 -18.25
C ASP A 58 1.79 10.95 -19.28
N GLU A 59 2.81 10.53 -20.06
CA GLU A 59 2.69 9.38 -21.00
C GLU A 59 2.44 8.06 -20.25
N VAL A 60 3.04 7.90 -19.06
CA VAL A 60 2.82 6.75 -18.18
C VAL A 60 1.40 6.76 -17.62
N CYS A 61 0.92 7.92 -17.16
CA CYS A 61 -0.46 8.12 -16.72
C CYS A 61 -1.46 7.82 -17.85
N GLN A 62 -1.21 8.33 -19.06
CA GLN A 62 -2.06 8.07 -20.23
C GLN A 62 -2.17 6.56 -20.52
N GLN A 63 -1.05 5.83 -20.55
CA GLN A 63 -1.06 4.39 -20.77
C GLN A 63 -1.76 3.62 -19.65
N ALA A 64 -1.58 4.04 -18.40
CA ALA A 64 -2.25 3.43 -17.25
C ALA A 64 -3.77 3.61 -17.31
N LEU A 65 -4.23 4.82 -17.64
CA LEU A 65 -5.64 5.15 -17.82
C LEU A 65 -6.26 4.42 -19.02
N ALA A 66 -5.47 4.11 -20.05
CA ALA A 66 -5.86 3.24 -21.16
C ALA A 66 -5.89 1.73 -20.80
N GLY A 67 -5.64 1.38 -19.53
CA GLY A 67 -5.71 0.01 -19.03
C GLY A 67 -4.38 -0.77 -19.04
N THR A 68 -3.26 -0.13 -19.39
CA THR A 68 -1.95 -0.78 -19.31
C THR A 68 -1.49 -0.86 -17.85
N PRO A 69 -1.27 -2.06 -17.28
CA PRO A 69 -0.83 -2.16 -15.89
C PRO A 69 0.54 -1.49 -15.69
N ILE A 70 0.69 -0.65 -14.65
CA ILE A 70 1.95 0.03 -14.30
C ILE A 70 3.12 -0.95 -14.24
N ARG A 71 2.90 -2.17 -13.71
CA ARG A 71 3.92 -3.23 -13.66
C ARG A 71 4.53 -3.65 -15.00
N LYS A 72 3.86 -3.35 -16.12
CA LYS A 72 4.34 -3.64 -17.48
C LYS A 72 5.12 -2.47 -18.09
N LEU A 73 4.95 -1.26 -17.56
CA LEU A 73 5.66 -0.06 -17.96
C LEU A 73 7.08 -0.05 -17.37
N LYS A 74 7.97 0.74 -17.95
CA LYS A 74 9.38 0.83 -17.57
C LYS A 74 9.71 2.16 -16.92
N ASP A 75 10.63 2.15 -15.96
CA ASP A 75 11.23 3.34 -15.39
C ASP A 75 12.31 3.94 -16.32
N ARG A 76 12.97 5.02 -15.90
CA ARG A 76 14.09 5.63 -16.65
C ARG A 76 15.30 4.72 -16.83
N SER A 77 15.43 3.66 -16.02
CA SER A 77 16.50 2.66 -16.16
C SER A 77 16.14 1.54 -17.17
N GLY A 78 14.94 1.59 -17.74
CA GLY A 78 14.43 0.57 -18.66
C GLY A 78 13.90 -0.69 -17.97
N LYS A 79 13.78 -0.69 -16.64
CA LYS A 79 13.31 -1.82 -15.84
C LYS A 79 11.80 -1.76 -15.63
N LYS A 80 11.13 -2.91 -15.70
CA LYS A 80 9.69 -3.00 -15.47
C LYS A 80 9.34 -2.61 -14.03
N MET A 81 8.35 -1.73 -13.86
CA MET A 81 7.87 -1.20 -12.57
C MET A 81 7.00 -2.20 -11.79
N THR A 82 7.47 -3.44 -11.68
CA THR A 82 6.88 -4.48 -10.83
C THR A 82 6.91 -4.06 -9.36
N ASP A 83 6.02 -4.62 -8.53
CA ASP A 83 5.96 -4.32 -7.11
C ASP A 83 7.30 -4.55 -6.42
N ALA A 84 7.94 -5.69 -6.70
CA ALA A 84 9.27 -6.01 -6.16
C ALA A 84 10.32 -4.97 -6.57
N HIS A 85 10.23 -4.42 -7.79
CA HIS A 85 11.13 -3.37 -8.22
C HIS A 85 10.85 -2.04 -7.50
N LEU A 86 9.58 -1.63 -7.39
CA LEU A 86 9.19 -0.39 -6.73
C LEU A 86 9.51 -0.42 -5.24
N VAL A 87 9.28 -1.57 -4.58
CA VAL A 87 9.72 -1.81 -3.19
C VAL A 87 11.24 -1.66 -3.08
N ALA A 88 12.00 -2.28 -3.98
CA ALA A 88 13.47 -2.18 -3.96
C ALA A 88 13.98 -0.76 -4.25
N VAL A 89 13.23 0.06 -4.98
CA VAL A 89 13.57 1.46 -5.22
C VAL A 89 13.32 2.29 -3.98
N LEU A 90 12.10 2.24 -3.42
CA LEU A 90 11.76 3.03 -2.22
C LEU A 90 12.55 2.61 -0.99
N SER A 91 12.87 1.32 -0.86
CA SER A 91 13.63 0.79 0.29
C SER A 91 15.09 1.23 0.33
N LYS A 92 15.58 1.93 -0.70
CA LYS A 92 16.92 2.55 -0.64
C LYS A 92 16.96 3.71 0.35
N ASP A 93 15.86 4.45 0.44
CA ASP A 93 15.75 5.67 1.24
C ASP A 93 14.79 5.49 2.42
N ILE A 94 13.87 4.52 2.35
CA ILE A 94 12.81 4.29 3.34
C ILE A 94 12.85 2.84 3.83
N GLU A 95 13.60 2.58 4.90
CA GLU A 95 13.95 1.23 5.38
C GLU A 95 12.72 0.35 5.71
N TRP A 96 11.63 0.94 6.19
CA TRP A 96 10.44 0.20 6.62
C TRP A 96 9.57 -0.34 5.47
N ILE A 97 9.76 0.13 4.23
CA ILE A 97 8.93 -0.26 3.08
C ILE A 97 8.96 -1.76 2.83
N LYS A 98 10.16 -2.35 2.77
CA LYS A 98 10.31 -3.78 2.47
C LYS A 98 9.74 -4.67 3.59
N PRO A 99 10.07 -4.48 4.88
CA PRO A 99 9.46 -5.26 5.96
C PRO A 99 7.93 -5.18 5.99
N VAL A 100 7.35 -3.98 5.83
CA VAL A 100 5.88 -3.82 5.79
C VAL A 100 5.29 -4.52 4.58
N TYR A 101 5.92 -4.41 3.40
CA TYR A 101 5.49 -5.11 2.20
C TYR A 101 5.47 -6.63 2.41
N GLU A 102 6.57 -7.21 2.88
CA GLU A 102 6.72 -8.66 3.07
C GLU A 102 5.72 -9.20 4.09
N LYS A 103 5.61 -8.55 5.26
CA LYS A 103 4.69 -8.95 6.33
C LYS A 103 3.24 -8.87 5.87
N THR A 104 2.84 -7.80 5.20
CA THR A 104 1.44 -7.60 4.79
C THR A 104 1.05 -8.41 3.55
N CYS A 105 2.00 -8.80 2.69
CA CYS A 105 1.74 -9.76 1.60
C CYS A 105 1.26 -11.11 2.15
N GLY A 106 1.74 -11.52 3.32
CA GLY A 106 1.26 -12.70 4.03
C GLY A 106 -0.24 -12.66 4.34
N TYR A 107 -0.88 -11.49 4.37
CA TYR A 107 -2.31 -11.38 4.66
C TYR A 107 -3.19 -11.28 3.41
N VAL A 108 -2.62 -11.10 2.21
CA VAL A 108 -3.41 -10.95 0.97
C VAL A 108 -3.91 -12.29 0.43
N HIS A 109 -3.04 -13.31 0.46
CA HIS A 109 -3.37 -14.66 0.03
C HIS A 109 -3.42 -15.59 1.23
N LEU A 110 -4.19 -16.68 1.12
CA LEU A 110 -4.24 -17.70 2.16
C LEU A 110 -2.81 -18.22 2.45
N SER A 111 -2.41 -18.13 3.71
CA SER A 111 -1.02 -18.28 4.14
C SER A 111 -0.93 -18.75 5.60
N GLU A 112 0.30 -18.92 6.11
CA GLU A 112 0.57 -19.21 7.52
C GLU A 112 -0.04 -18.19 8.49
N SER A 113 -0.15 -16.92 8.13
CA SER A 113 -0.73 -15.88 8.99
C SER A 113 -2.20 -16.18 9.31
N HIS A 114 -2.91 -16.75 8.35
CA HIS A 114 -4.31 -17.16 8.51
C HIS A 114 -4.41 -18.41 9.39
N PHE A 115 -3.55 -19.41 9.14
CA PHE A 115 -3.52 -20.63 9.95
C PHE A 115 -3.16 -20.33 11.41
N HIS A 116 -2.23 -19.40 11.65
CA HIS A 116 -1.83 -18.99 12.99
C HIS A 116 -2.96 -18.29 13.76
N LYS A 117 -3.82 -17.52 13.08
CA LYS A 117 -5.02 -16.92 13.69
C LYS A 117 -6.05 -17.98 14.09
N THR A 118 -6.16 -19.07 13.32
CA THR A 118 -7.15 -20.13 13.54
C THR A 118 -6.70 -21.16 14.58
N LEU A 119 -5.40 -21.45 14.67
CA LEU A 119 -4.85 -22.43 15.63
C LEU A 119 -4.74 -21.85 17.05
N LEU A 120 -5.46 -22.45 18.00
CA LEU A 120 -5.44 -22.03 19.42
C LEU A 120 -4.38 -22.79 20.21
N SER A 121 -4.30 -24.10 20.03
CA SER A 121 -3.30 -24.96 20.69
C SER A 121 -3.11 -26.27 19.93
N ALA A 122 -1.93 -26.87 20.10
CA ALA A 122 -1.59 -28.20 19.60
C ALA A 122 -0.70 -28.89 20.64
N GLU A 123 -1.32 -29.56 21.62
CA GLU A 123 -0.66 -30.13 22.79
C GLU A 123 -1.22 -31.52 23.12
N ASN A 124 -0.35 -32.43 23.57
CA ASN A 124 -0.75 -33.77 24.04
C ASN A 124 -1.63 -34.56 23.04
N GLY A 125 -1.36 -34.43 21.74
CA GLY A 125 -2.13 -35.10 20.68
C GLY A 125 -3.51 -34.49 20.41
N LYS A 126 -3.85 -33.36 21.03
CA LYS A 126 -5.09 -32.61 20.80
C LYS A 126 -4.79 -31.29 20.10
N VAL A 127 -5.63 -30.94 19.13
CA VAL A 127 -5.55 -29.67 18.40
C VAL A 127 -6.86 -28.92 18.58
N SER A 128 -6.75 -27.63 18.92
CA SER A 128 -7.90 -26.75 19.09
C SER A 128 -7.86 -25.63 18.07
N PHE A 129 -9.00 -25.37 17.43
CA PHE A 129 -9.17 -24.32 16.43
C PHE A 129 -10.25 -23.34 16.86
N GLY A 130 -10.08 -22.07 16.50
CA GLY A 130 -11.05 -21.00 16.73
C GLY A 130 -11.52 -20.40 15.42
N ILE A 131 -12.82 -20.15 15.32
CA ILE A 131 -13.47 -19.55 14.15
C ILE A 131 -14.21 -18.29 14.60
N GLY A 132 -14.12 -17.22 13.82
CA GLY A 132 -14.76 -15.95 14.14
C GLY A 132 -14.20 -15.32 15.42
N ASP A 133 -15.10 -14.96 16.33
CA ASP A 133 -14.81 -14.35 17.63
C ASP A 133 -14.04 -15.28 18.59
N LYS A 134 -14.05 -16.60 18.35
CA LYS A 134 -13.28 -17.59 19.12
C LYS A 134 -11.87 -17.84 18.59
N SER A 135 -11.48 -17.17 17.51
CA SER A 135 -10.12 -17.30 16.93
C SER A 135 -9.06 -16.66 17.83
N LYS A 136 -7.79 -17.02 17.62
CA LYS A 136 -6.67 -16.59 18.47
C LYS A 136 -6.64 -15.06 18.59
N PRO A 137 -6.72 -14.46 19.80
CA PRO A 137 -6.65 -13.02 19.95
C PRO A 137 -5.35 -12.47 19.36
N VAL A 138 -5.45 -11.30 18.72
CA VAL A 138 -4.27 -10.59 18.22
C VAL A 138 -3.82 -9.62 19.32
N PRO A 139 -2.52 -9.61 19.69
CA PRO A 139 -2.02 -8.71 20.72
C PRO A 139 -2.24 -7.23 20.34
N PRO A 140 -2.59 -6.34 21.29
CA PRO A 140 -2.77 -4.92 21.03
C PRO A 140 -1.59 -4.27 20.28
N GLU A 141 -0.37 -4.69 20.60
CA GLU A 141 0.86 -4.19 19.98
C GLU A 141 0.89 -4.44 18.47
N SER A 142 0.25 -5.51 18.00
CA SER A 142 0.14 -5.79 16.56
C SER A 142 -0.79 -4.80 15.85
N TYR A 143 -1.86 -4.35 16.52
CA TYR A 143 -2.72 -3.29 16.01
C TYR A 143 -2.00 -1.94 16.01
N GLU A 144 -1.27 -1.63 17.09
CA GLU A 144 -0.47 -0.41 17.20
C GLU A 144 0.59 -0.34 16.10
N GLU A 145 1.31 -1.43 15.85
CA GLU A 145 2.28 -1.54 14.76
C GLU A 145 1.61 -1.35 13.39
N ALA A 146 0.45 -1.98 13.16
CA ALA A 146 -0.29 -1.82 11.92
C ALA A 146 -0.77 -0.37 11.70
N VAL A 147 -1.26 0.30 12.74
CA VAL A 147 -1.69 1.70 12.69
C VAL A 147 -0.49 2.62 12.42
N ALA A 148 0.63 2.40 13.11
CA ALA A 148 1.85 3.18 12.88
C ALA A 148 2.36 3.03 11.44
N ALA A 149 2.39 1.80 10.91
CA ALA A 149 2.75 1.54 9.52
C ALA A 149 1.76 2.18 8.54
N TYR A 150 0.45 2.12 8.81
CA TYR A 150 -0.57 2.74 7.97
C TYR A 150 -0.40 4.27 7.88
N ASN A 151 -0.12 4.90 9.03
CA ASN A 151 0.17 6.33 9.09
C ASN A 151 1.46 6.67 8.34
N ALA A 152 2.53 5.89 8.51
CA ALA A 152 3.79 6.09 7.78
C ALA A 152 3.59 6.02 6.26
N VAL A 153 2.87 5.02 5.76
CA VAL A 153 2.54 4.90 4.33
C VAL A 153 1.73 6.09 3.85
N THR A 154 0.75 6.54 4.63
CA THR A 154 -0.11 7.66 4.27
C THR A 154 0.67 8.97 4.23
N THR A 155 1.56 9.21 5.19
CA THR A 155 2.44 10.38 5.21
C THR A 155 3.34 10.40 3.97
N GLU A 156 3.98 9.28 3.62
CA GLU A 156 4.80 9.22 2.40
C GLU A 156 3.99 9.44 1.13
N LEU A 157 2.77 8.89 1.07
CA LEU A 157 1.87 9.13 -0.05
C LEU A 157 1.55 10.63 -0.22
N LEU A 158 1.38 11.35 0.89
CA LEU A 158 1.14 12.79 0.89
C LEU A 158 2.36 13.59 0.42
N THR A 159 3.59 13.14 0.70
CA THR A 159 4.81 13.75 0.14
C THR A 159 4.80 13.73 -1.38
N TYR A 160 4.41 12.61 -2.00
CA TYR A 160 4.24 12.53 -3.45
C TYR A 160 3.06 13.38 -3.96
N ALA A 161 1.96 13.46 -3.19
CA ALA A 161 0.83 14.32 -3.55
C ALA A 161 1.22 15.80 -3.55
N GLN A 162 2.03 16.22 -2.58
CA GLN A 162 2.60 17.56 -2.50
C GLN A 162 3.51 17.84 -3.70
N GLY A 163 4.40 16.91 -4.06
CA GLY A 163 5.25 17.05 -5.25
C GLY A 163 4.44 17.23 -6.54
N TRP A 164 3.28 16.56 -6.68
CA TRP A 164 2.37 16.79 -7.80
C TRP A 164 1.80 18.22 -7.80
N LEU A 165 1.34 18.74 -6.66
CA LEU A 165 0.84 20.11 -6.55
C LEU A 165 1.89 21.16 -6.92
N GLU A 166 3.15 20.93 -6.53
CA GLU A 166 4.28 21.80 -6.85
C GLU A 166 4.59 21.80 -8.35
N THR A 167 4.66 20.62 -8.97
CA THR A 167 4.85 20.53 -10.43
C THR A 167 3.75 21.28 -11.19
N LYS A 168 2.49 21.12 -10.75
CA LYS A 168 1.34 21.81 -11.34
C LYS A 168 1.39 23.33 -11.18
N SER A 169 1.80 23.82 -10.00
CA SER A 169 1.93 25.25 -9.72
C SER A 169 3.05 25.89 -10.53
N GLY A 170 4.18 25.18 -10.72
CA GLY A 170 5.28 25.62 -11.58
C GLY A 170 4.88 25.76 -13.06
N TYR A 171 3.99 24.90 -13.56
CA TYR A 171 3.41 25.04 -14.91
C TYR A 171 2.49 26.26 -15.04
N ALA A 172 1.80 26.66 -13.97
CA ALA A 172 0.95 27.85 -13.98
C ALA A 172 1.77 29.13 -14.02
N SER A 173 2.84 29.22 -13.22
CA SER A 173 3.71 30.40 -13.12
C SER A 173 4.64 30.60 -14.32
N SER A 174 4.87 29.58 -15.15
CA SER A 174 5.70 29.66 -16.37
C SER A 174 4.91 30.05 -17.62
N ASN A 175 3.58 30.09 -17.54
CA ASN A 175 2.67 30.45 -18.64
C ASN A 175 1.94 31.79 -18.39
N THR A 176 2.40 32.57 -17.42
CA THR A 176 1.93 33.93 -17.09
C THR A 176 3.08 34.91 -17.23
#